data_AF-A0A519XD10-F1
#
_entry.id   AF-A0A519XD10-F1
#
_cell.length_a   1.000
_cell.length_b   1.000
_cell.length_c   1.000
_cell.angle_alpha   90.00
_cell.angle_beta   90.00
_cell.angle_gamma   90.00
#
_symmetry.space_group_name_H-M   'P 1'
#
loop_
_entity.id
_entity.type
_entity.pdbx_description
1 polymer ?
#
loop_
_entity_poly.entity_id
_entity_poly.type
_entity_poly.pdbx_seq_one_letter_code
_entity_poly.pdbx_strand_id
1 'polypeptide(L)'
;MSLRKFISNKTIAALAVIVTASANTSAFAQEAAAAAATTAKPVDMEPVYKSAIFYVMAFLLLCLFIAIVGKALKVYELTREAQDKPKGINWDAVNGTLFALFLIVGLYGVYWEYTVHGKMILPEAASEHGKKIDSMFNITLIITTIVFVVTHIVLFAFAYFYKNTGKRKAYYYPHNNALERVWTIIPALVLTVLVLMGFLTWRSIFYKIEDPKNKPLSVEITSSQFAWAIRYPGADGIVGVKNYKLINSANSLGVDLKDRNALDDQIADELVIPINKPVRLILTSKDVLHSFYMPHFRVQLNTVPGMTSYFEFTPTITTEEMKAKTNDPKFEYLFLCAKICGAGHYNMQRKVRVVSQAEYDAWIKEQATYVTDDLRKQFNMPVAAPAAEAAPADTTAKDTSAVKPNQIALKN
;
A
#
# COMPACT_ATOMS: atom_id res chain seq x y z
N MET A 1 34.41 27.65 -21.42
CA MET A 1 34.03 27.17 -22.78
C MET A 1 32.51 26.96 -22.79
N SER A 2 31.76 27.66 -23.65
CA SER A 2 30.27 27.64 -23.62
C SER A 2 29.69 26.27 -24.01
N LEU A 3 28.72 25.78 -23.23
CA LEU A 3 27.99 24.52 -23.43
C LEU A 3 27.43 24.36 -24.87
N ARG A 4 27.11 25.48 -25.53
CA ARG A 4 26.69 25.51 -26.94
C ARG A 4 27.73 24.97 -27.91
N LYS A 5 29.02 25.19 -27.64
CA LYS A 5 30.13 24.74 -28.50
C LYS A 5 30.43 23.25 -28.31
N PHE A 6 30.05 22.69 -27.17
CA PHE A 6 30.21 21.26 -26.86
C PHE A 6 29.13 20.41 -27.57
N ILE A 7 27.91 20.93 -27.69
CA ILE A 7 26.76 20.23 -28.30
C ILE A 7 26.77 20.31 -29.84
N SER A 8 27.39 21.33 -30.45
CA SER A 8 27.37 21.50 -31.91
C SER A 8 28.38 20.64 -32.68
N ASN A 9 29.25 19.90 -31.99
CA ASN A 9 30.30 19.14 -32.65
C ASN A 9 29.72 17.80 -33.13
N LYS A 10 29.42 17.70 -34.44
CA LYS A 10 28.82 16.53 -35.09
C LYS A 10 29.57 15.21 -34.80
N THR A 11 30.83 15.30 -34.41
CA THR A 11 31.71 14.20 -34.00
C THR A 11 31.35 13.58 -32.65
N ILE A 12 30.82 14.35 -31.68
CA ILE A 12 30.50 13.84 -30.33
C ILE A 12 29.19 13.07 -30.32
N ALA A 13 28.19 13.51 -31.10
CA ALA A 13 26.94 12.76 -31.29
C ALA A 13 27.19 11.43 -32.02
N ALA A 14 28.09 11.42 -33.02
CA ALA A 14 28.51 10.19 -33.69
C ALA A 14 29.29 9.26 -32.75
N LEU A 15 30.18 9.80 -31.89
CA LEU A 15 30.88 9.01 -30.89
C LEU A 15 29.94 8.41 -29.84
N ALA A 16 28.91 9.13 -29.39
CA ALA A 16 27.94 8.62 -28.41
C ALA A 16 27.13 7.44 -28.98
N VAL A 17 26.79 7.48 -30.27
CA VAL A 17 26.11 6.38 -30.99
C VAL A 17 27.07 5.20 -31.21
N ILE A 18 28.35 5.46 -31.51
CA ILE A 18 29.36 4.41 -31.68
C ILE A 18 29.72 3.75 -30.34
N VAL A 19 29.76 4.49 -29.23
CA VAL A 19 30.04 3.97 -27.88
C VAL A 19 28.87 3.13 -27.35
N THR A 20 27.63 3.52 -27.64
CA THR A 20 26.44 2.71 -27.30
C THR A 20 26.29 1.48 -28.20
N ALA A 21 26.73 1.54 -29.46
CA ALA A 21 26.79 0.38 -30.35
C ALA A 21 27.92 -0.60 -29.99
N SER A 22 29.07 -0.12 -29.50
CA SER A 22 30.24 -0.96 -29.18
C SER A 22 30.24 -1.52 -27.75
N ALA A 23 29.54 -0.90 -26.79
CA ALA A 23 29.40 -1.42 -25.43
C ALA A 23 28.54 -2.70 -25.33
N ASN A 24 27.69 -2.97 -26.34
CA ASN A 24 26.86 -4.17 -26.36
C ASN A 24 27.55 -5.37 -27.06
N THR A 25 28.51 -5.15 -27.96
CA THR A 25 29.13 -6.24 -28.74
C THR A 25 30.11 -7.10 -27.94
N SER A 26 30.74 -6.56 -26.88
CA SER A 26 31.66 -7.33 -26.04
C SER A 26 30.95 -8.20 -25.00
N ALA A 27 29.78 -7.77 -24.51
CA ALA A 27 28.97 -8.55 -23.58
C ALA A 27 28.41 -9.84 -24.23
N PHE A 28 27.95 -9.75 -25.48
CA PHE A 28 27.46 -10.93 -26.23
C PHE A 28 28.59 -11.88 -26.66
N ALA A 29 29.81 -11.37 -26.88
CA ALA A 29 30.94 -12.21 -27.29
C ALA A 29 31.47 -13.10 -26.15
N GLN A 30 31.38 -12.63 -24.90
CA GLN A 30 31.86 -13.37 -23.72
C GLN A 30 30.87 -14.45 -23.28
N GLU A 31 29.57 -14.26 -23.54
CA GLU A 31 28.51 -15.23 -23.25
C GLU A 31 28.41 -16.33 -24.32
N ALA A 32 28.72 -16.01 -25.58
CA ALA A 32 28.77 -16.98 -26.68
C ALA A 32 29.90 -18.01 -26.55
N ALA A 33 31.04 -17.65 -25.94
CA ALA A 33 32.14 -18.59 -25.69
C ALA A 33 31.85 -19.59 -24.56
N ALA A 34 30.97 -19.23 -23.60
CA ALA A 34 30.54 -20.11 -22.52
C ALA A 34 29.37 -21.03 -22.91
N ALA A 35 28.59 -20.66 -23.93
CA ALA A 35 27.41 -21.41 -24.40
C ALA A 35 27.75 -22.58 -25.35
N ALA A 36 29.00 -22.74 -25.77
CA ALA A 36 29.41 -23.78 -26.73
C ALA A 36 29.36 -25.23 -26.21
N ALA A 37 28.99 -25.45 -24.94
CA ALA A 37 28.99 -26.78 -24.31
C ALA A 37 27.62 -27.26 -23.78
N THR A 38 26.53 -26.54 -24.02
CA THR A 38 25.19 -26.99 -23.61
C THR A 38 24.19 -26.81 -24.73
N THR A 39 23.39 -27.85 -24.99
CA THR A 39 22.26 -27.82 -25.94
C THR A 39 21.46 -26.55 -25.71
N ALA A 40 21.52 -25.62 -26.67
CA ALA A 40 20.88 -24.32 -26.58
C ALA A 40 19.39 -24.51 -26.30
N LYS A 41 18.95 -24.16 -25.08
CA LYS A 41 17.53 -23.94 -24.83
C LYS A 41 17.05 -22.87 -25.81
N PRO A 42 15.89 -23.02 -26.44
CA PRO A 42 15.33 -21.96 -27.28
C PRO A 42 15.30 -20.68 -26.46
N VAL A 43 15.96 -19.63 -26.95
CA VAL A 43 15.94 -18.30 -26.34
C VAL A 43 14.46 -17.90 -26.30
N ASP A 44 13.90 -17.83 -25.10
CA ASP A 44 12.54 -17.36 -24.90
C ASP A 44 12.52 -15.88 -25.29
N MET A 45 12.08 -15.62 -26.52
CA MET A 45 11.85 -14.28 -27.05
C MET A 45 10.56 -13.76 -26.41
N GLU A 46 10.55 -13.64 -25.07
CA GLU A 46 9.49 -12.95 -24.36
C GLU A 46 9.26 -11.64 -25.11
N PRO A 47 8.03 -11.34 -25.56
CA PRO A 47 7.88 -10.48 -26.71
C PRO A 47 8.56 -9.15 -26.44
N VAL A 48 9.54 -8.80 -27.29
CA VAL A 48 10.44 -7.65 -27.06
C VAL A 48 9.68 -6.38 -26.67
N TYR A 49 8.43 -6.24 -27.15
CA TYR A 49 7.51 -5.17 -26.81
C TYR A 49 7.14 -5.05 -25.32
N LYS A 50 7.33 -6.08 -24.50
CA LYS A 50 7.11 -6.05 -23.04
C LYS A 50 8.29 -5.50 -22.26
N SER A 51 9.47 -5.41 -22.88
CA SER A 51 10.67 -4.91 -22.21
C SER A 51 10.62 -3.40 -22.02
N ALA A 52 11.13 -2.90 -20.89
CA ALA A 52 11.26 -1.46 -20.65
C ALA A 52 12.11 -0.78 -21.75
N ILE A 53 13.16 -1.46 -22.21
CA ILE A 53 14.06 -0.97 -23.27
C ILE A 53 13.30 -0.72 -24.57
N PHE A 54 12.36 -1.59 -24.94
CA PHE A 54 11.54 -1.37 -26.13
C PHE A 54 10.74 -0.08 -26.04
N TYR A 55 10.06 0.18 -24.93
CA TYR A 55 9.28 1.41 -24.76
C TYR A 55 10.17 2.66 -24.70
N VAL A 56 11.36 2.58 -24.11
CA VAL A 56 12.34 3.68 -24.17
C VAL A 56 12.78 3.94 -25.61
N MET A 57 13.11 2.89 -26.37
CA MET A 57 13.52 3.03 -27.77
C MET A 57 12.38 3.56 -28.65
N ALA A 58 11.16 3.05 -28.47
CA ALA A 58 9.97 3.55 -29.16
C ALA A 58 9.71 5.03 -28.85
N PHE A 59 9.86 5.44 -27.60
CA PHE A 59 9.76 6.85 -27.20
C PHE A 59 10.84 7.71 -27.85
N LEU A 60 12.11 7.27 -27.86
CA LEU A 60 13.19 8.01 -28.53
C LEU A 60 12.98 8.11 -30.05
N LEU A 61 12.49 7.04 -30.69
CA LEU A 61 12.13 7.07 -32.11
C LEU A 61 10.98 8.05 -32.38
N LEU A 62 9.96 8.08 -31.52
CA LEU A 62 8.88 9.06 -31.60
C LEU A 62 9.41 10.48 -31.46
N CYS A 63 10.28 10.75 -30.48
CA CYS A 63 10.92 12.06 -30.30
C CYS A 63 11.75 12.47 -31.53
N LEU A 64 12.54 11.53 -32.09
CA LEU A 64 13.33 11.77 -33.29
C LEU A 64 12.42 12.08 -34.49
N PHE A 65 11.35 11.30 -34.67
CA PHE A 65 10.36 11.51 -35.72
C PHE A 65 9.72 12.90 -35.59
N ILE A 66 9.25 13.29 -34.40
CA ILE A 66 8.70 14.62 -34.12
C ILE A 66 9.74 15.71 -34.42
N ALA A 67 11.01 15.52 -34.07
CA ALA A 67 12.07 16.48 -34.34
C ALA A 67 12.37 16.62 -35.85
N ILE A 68 12.37 15.52 -36.60
CA ILE A 68 12.55 15.52 -38.07
C ILE A 68 11.39 16.26 -38.73
N VAL A 69 10.15 15.91 -38.38
CA VAL A 69 8.94 16.58 -38.89
C VAL A 69 8.97 18.07 -38.55
N GLY A 70 9.33 18.42 -37.31
CA GLY A 70 9.47 19.82 -36.89
C GLY A 70 10.50 20.60 -37.70
N LYS A 71 11.67 19.99 -38.01
CA LYS A 71 12.66 20.61 -38.89
C LYS A 71 12.16 20.75 -40.33
N ALA A 72 11.50 19.73 -40.86
CA ALA A 72 10.94 19.77 -42.22
C ALA A 72 9.90 20.90 -42.35
N LEU A 73 9.00 21.04 -41.38
CA LEU A 73 8.03 22.13 -41.32
C LEU A 73 8.70 23.50 -41.21
N LYS A 74 9.79 23.61 -40.45
CA LYS A 74 10.58 24.85 -40.35
C LYS A 74 11.21 25.24 -41.69
N VAL A 75 11.77 24.28 -42.42
CA VAL A 75 12.33 24.52 -43.76
C VAL A 75 11.24 24.97 -44.73
N TYR A 76 10.06 24.34 -44.68
CA TYR A 76 8.91 24.75 -45.49
C TYR A 76 8.48 26.21 -45.21
N GLU A 77 8.43 26.61 -43.94
CA GLU A 77 8.08 27.98 -43.55
C GLU A 77 9.12 29.01 -44.03
N LEU A 78 10.41 28.73 -43.82
CA LEU A 78 11.51 29.57 -44.30
C LEU A 78 11.51 29.71 -45.82
N THR A 79 11.18 28.64 -46.55
CA THR A 79 11.08 28.66 -48.01
C THR A 79 9.92 29.55 -48.49
N ARG A 80 8.79 29.55 -47.77
CA ARG A 80 7.66 30.43 -48.09
C ARG A 80 7.96 31.90 -47.78
N GLU A 81 8.62 32.15 -46.66
CA GLU A 81 9.08 33.49 -46.28
C GLU A 81 10.07 34.06 -47.31
N ALA A 82 11.02 33.25 -47.77
CA ALA A 82 11.95 33.61 -48.85
C ALA A 82 11.27 33.86 -50.22
N GLN A 83 10.02 33.42 -50.39
CA GLN A 83 9.22 33.60 -51.61
C GLN A 83 8.19 34.73 -51.47
N ASP A 84 8.26 35.57 -50.43
CA ASP A 84 7.26 36.60 -50.09
C ASP A 84 5.82 36.06 -50.02
N LYS A 85 5.66 34.77 -49.71
CA LYS A 85 4.34 34.13 -49.55
C LYS A 85 3.86 34.31 -48.11
N PRO A 86 2.54 34.45 -47.88
CA PRO A 86 1.98 34.60 -46.54
C PRO A 86 2.35 33.42 -45.63
N LYS A 87 2.40 33.67 -44.31
CA LYS A 87 2.72 32.68 -43.27
C LYS A 87 2.03 31.34 -43.55
N GLY A 88 2.80 30.26 -43.49
CA GLY A 88 2.34 28.92 -43.84
C GLY A 88 1.31 28.36 -42.87
N ILE A 89 1.77 27.90 -41.70
CA ILE A 89 0.92 27.22 -40.72
C ILE A 89 0.55 28.20 -39.60
N ASN A 90 -0.73 28.19 -39.23
CA ASN A 90 -1.21 28.92 -38.05
C ASN A 90 -0.97 28.08 -36.78
N TRP A 91 0.26 28.13 -36.26
CA TRP A 91 0.64 27.38 -35.05
C TRP A 91 -0.17 27.75 -33.82
N ASP A 92 -0.65 28.99 -33.70
CA ASP A 92 -1.52 29.40 -32.59
C ASP A 92 -2.86 28.64 -32.64
N ALA A 93 -3.44 28.48 -33.84
CA ALA A 93 -4.64 27.68 -34.04
C ALA A 93 -4.40 26.20 -33.80
N VAL A 94 -3.30 25.65 -34.32
CA VAL A 94 -2.92 24.24 -34.11
C VAL A 94 -2.74 23.95 -32.62
N ASN A 95 -1.94 24.74 -31.90
CA ASN A 95 -1.70 24.56 -30.48
C ASN A 95 -2.97 24.71 -29.65
N GLY A 96 -3.81 25.70 -29.96
CA GLY A 96 -5.11 25.85 -29.31
C GLY A 96 -5.96 24.59 -29.48
N THR A 97 -6.10 24.09 -30.71
CA THR A 97 -6.87 22.87 -30.99
C THR A 97 -6.27 21.65 -30.29
N LEU A 98 -4.94 21.50 -30.27
CA LEU A 98 -4.26 20.43 -29.54
C LEU A 98 -4.56 20.50 -28.03
N PHE A 99 -4.60 21.69 -27.44
CA PHE A 99 -4.98 21.86 -26.03
C PHE A 99 -6.45 21.46 -25.77
N ALA A 100 -7.36 21.80 -26.69
CA ALA A 100 -8.76 21.37 -26.59
C ALA A 100 -8.90 19.83 -26.72
N LEU A 101 -8.17 19.22 -27.66
CA LEU A 101 -8.11 17.77 -27.79
C LEU A 101 -7.50 17.11 -26.56
N PHE A 102 -6.43 17.68 -26.01
CA PHE A 102 -5.80 17.21 -24.78
C PHE A 102 -6.76 17.26 -23.59
N LEU A 103 -7.58 18.32 -23.48
CA LEU A 103 -8.64 18.37 -22.47
C LEU A 103 -9.63 17.22 -22.62
N ILE A 104 -10.16 17.00 -23.84
CA ILE A 104 -11.14 15.93 -24.08
C ILE A 104 -10.54 14.55 -23.78
N VAL A 105 -9.36 14.28 -24.30
CA VAL A 105 -8.64 13.01 -24.08
C VAL A 105 -8.28 12.85 -22.60
N GLY A 106 -7.84 13.91 -21.93
CA GLY A 106 -7.51 13.91 -20.52
C GLY A 106 -8.73 13.64 -19.62
N LEU A 107 -9.87 14.27 -19.90
CA LEU A 107 -11.13 14.01 -19.19
C LEU A 107 -11.63 12.59 -19.43
N TYR A 108 -11.50 12.09 -20.66
CA TYR A 108 -11.75 10.67 -20.94
C TYR A 108 -10.79 9.77 -20.16
N GLY A 109 -9.51 10.14 -20.05
CA GLY A 109 -8.51 9.45 -19.23
C GLY A 109 -8.91 9.39 -17.75
N VAL A 110 -9.42 10.49 -17.18
CA VAL A 110 -9.95 10.49 -15.80
C VAL A 110 -11.12 9.53 -15.66
N TYR A 111 -12.08 9.55 -16.59
CA TYR A 111 -13.20 8.61 -16.60
C TYR A 111 -12.72 7.15 -16.73
N TRP A 112 -11.75 6.90 -17.60
CA TRP A 112 -11.14 5.60 -17.82
C TRP A 112 -10.44 5.09 -16.56
N GLU A 113 -9.64 5.93 -15.88
CA GLU A 113 -9.00 5.59 -14.60
C GLU A 113 -10.04 5.18 -13.54
N TYR A 114 -11.12 5.96 -13.38
CA TYR A 114 -12.17 5.60 -12.41
C TYR A 114 -12.89 4.30 -12.76
N THR A 115 -13.13 4.02 -14.04
CA THR A 115 -13.91 2.85 -14.47
C THR A 115 -13.08 1.57 -14.54
N VAL A 116 -11.80 1.67 -14.93
CA VAL A 116 -10.89 0.53 -15.09
C VAL A 116 -10.11 0.26 -13.83
N HIS A 117 -9.46 1.28 -13.28
CA HIS A 117 -8.55 1.16 -12.14
C HIS A 117 -9.22 1.44 -10.80
N GLY A 118 -10.40 2.07 -10.79
CA GLY A 118 -11.17 2.30 -9.57
C GLY A 118 -11.49 1.02 -8.79
N LYS A 119 -11.57 -0.14 -9.47
CA LYS A 119 -11.76 -1.45 -8.81
C LYS A 119 -10.49 -2.04 -8.21
N MET A 120 -9.31 -1.47 -8.51
CA MET A 120 -8.03 -1.90 -7.94
C MET A 120 -7.75 -1.27 -6.57
N ILE A 121 -8.59 -0.35 -6.11
CA ILE A 121 -8.55 0.10 -4.73
C ILE A 121 -8.95 -1.05 -3.81
N LEU A 122 -8.47 -1.01 -2.56
CA LEU A 122 -8.83 -2.01 -1.57
C LEU A 122 -10.36 -2.05 -1.39
N PRO A 123 -10.94 -3.23 -1.11
CA PRO A 123 -12.36 -3.34 -0.80
C PRO A 123 -12.68 -2.57 0.49
N GLU A 124 -13.96 -2.56 0.85
CA GLU A 124 -14.42 -1.93 2.09
C GLU A 124 -13.56 -2.35 3.29
N ALA A 125 -13.25 -1.38 4.15
CA ALA A 125 -12.45 -1.67 5.32
C ALA A 125 -13.10 -2.71 6.24
N ALA A 126 -12.32 -3.71 6.62
CA ALA A 126 -12.67 -4.78 7.55
C ALA A 126 -12.57 -4.35 9.04
N SER A 127 -12.53 -3.05 9.32
CA SER A 127 -12.50 -2.51 10.68
C SER A 127 -13.43 -1.30 10.84
N GLU A 128 -13.92 -1.08 12.05
CA GLU A 128 -14.76 0.09 12.36
C GLU A 128 -14.04 1.41 12.05
N HIS A 129 -12.74 1.46 12.32
CA HIS A 129 -11.91 2.66 12.20
C HIS A 129 -11.57 2.92 10.73
N GLY A 130 -11.30 1.85 9.98
CA GLY A 130 -11.02 1.92 8.56
C GLY A 130 -12.19 2.45 7.74
N LYS A 131 -13.45 2.19 8.13
CA LYS A 131 -14.63 2.78 7.46
C LYS A 131 -14.63 4.31 7.53
N LYS A 132 -14.21 4.89 8.68
CA LYS A 132 -14.07 6.34 8.83
C LYS A 132 -12.95 6.89 7.95
N ILE A 133 -11.83 6.17 7.87
CA ILE A 133 -10.69 6.52 7.00
C ILE A 133 -11.10 6.48 5.52
N ASP A 134 -11.78 5.42 5.08
CA ASP A 134 -12.27 5.31 3.69
C ASP A 134 -13.26 6.44 3.35
N SER A 135 -14.15 6.80 4.29
CA SER A 135 -15.06 7.95 4.10
C SER A 135 -14.30 9.26 3.92
N MET A 136 -13.29 9.53 4.76
CA MET A 136 -12.44 10.70 4.63
C MET A 136 -11.67 10.72 3.30
N PHE A 137 -11.11 9.58 2.90
CA PHE A 137 -10.42 9.43 1.63
C PHE A 137 -11.34 9.74 0.46
N ASN A 138 -12.55 9.18 0.45
CA ASN A 138 -13.55 9.40 -0.59
C ASN A 138 -14.03 10.86 -0.65
N ILE A 139 -14.28 11.51 0.49
CA ILE A 139 -14.65 12.93 0.55
C ILE A 139 -13.54 13.79 -0.06
N THR A 140 -12.28 13.58 0.36
CA THR A 140 -11.14 14.32 -0.19
C THR A 140 -10.98 14.06 -1.68
N LEU A 141 -11.07 12.80 -2.12
CA LEU A 141 -10.94 12.40 -3.53
C LEU A 141 -12.01 13.06 -4.41
N ILE A 142 -13.26 13.09 -3.97
CA ILE A 142 -14.37 13.73 -4.72
C ILE A 142 -14.12 15.23 -4.84
N ILE A 143 -13.79 15.91 -3.73
CA ILE A 143 -13.54 17.36 -3.73
C ILE A 143 -12.37 17.71 -4.64
N THR A 144 -11.23 17.00 -4.51
CA THR A 144 -10.04 17.25 -5.33
C THR A 144 -10.28 16.93 -6.80
N THR A 145 -11.08 15.92 -7.12
CA THR A 145 -11.47 15.59 -8.51
C THR A 145 -12.31 16.69 -9.14
N ILE A 146 -13.28 17.25 -8.41
CA ILE A 146 -14.08 18.38 -8.90
C ILE A 146 -13.17 19.57 -9.22
N VAL A 147 -12.30 19.94 -8.28
CA VAL A 147 -11.34 21.04 -8.48
C VAL A 147 -10.41 20.74 -9.66
N PHE A 148 -9.87 19.53 -9.73
CA PHE A 148 -9.00 19.10 -10.83
C PHE A 148 -9.69 19.27 -12.19
N VAL A 149 -10.91 18.73 -12.36
CA VAL A 149 -11.67 18.82 -13.61
C VAL A 149 -11.99 20.26 -13.97
N VAL A 150 -12.50 21.05 -13.01
CA VAL A 150 -12.86 22.46 -13.26
C VAL A 150 -11.63 23.27 -13.65
N THR A 151 -10.52 23.14 -12.92
CA THR A 151 -9.28 23.86 -13.23
C THR A 151 -8.74 23.48 -14.62
N HIS A 152 -8.78 22.20 -15.00
CA HIS A 152 -8.33 21.76 -16.32
C HIS A 152 -9.24 22.31 -17.44
N ILE A 153 -10.56 22.27 -17.26
CA ILE A 153 -11.50 22.87 -18.22
C ILE A 153 -11.20 24.35 -18.40
N VAL A 154 -11.08 25.12 -17.30
CA VAL A 154 -10.80 26.56 -17.36
C VAL A 154 -9.45 26.83 -18.04
N LEU A 155 -8.39 26.12 -17.67
CA LEU A 155 -7.04 26.31 -18.20
C LEU A 155 -6.98 26.04 -19.72
N PHE A 156 -7.50 24.91 -20.17
CA PHE A 156 -7.43 24.51 -21.57
C PHE A 156 -8.46 25.25 -22.44
N ALA A 157 -9.63 25.58 -21.90
CA ALA A 157 -10.59 26.47 -22.58
C ALA A 157 -9.97 27.87 -22.76
N PHE A 158 -9.29 28.40 -21.74
CA PHE A 158 -8.59 29.67 -21.84
C PHE A 158 -7.53 29.62 -22.96
N ALA A 159 -6.68 28.60 -22.99
CA ALA A 159 -5.69 28.43 -24.06
C ALA A 159 -6.32 28.33 -25.46
N TYR A 160 -7.44 27.60 -25.60
CA TYR A 160 -8.14 27.45 -26.88
C TYR A 160 -8.81 28.73 -27.36
N PHE A 161 -9.54 29.43 -26.48
CA PHE A 161 -10.29 30.63 -26.83
C PHE A 161 -9.42 31.87 -26.93
N TYR A 162 -8.39 32.00 -26.09
CA TYR A 162 -7.52 33.18 -26.03
C TYR A 162 -6.17 32.98 -26.74
N LYS A 163 -6.03 31.93 -27.56
CA LYS A 163 -4.91 31.82 -28.51
C LYS A 163 -4.73 33.10 -29.33
N ASN A 164 -3.48 33.40 -29.66
CA ASN A 164 -3.15 34.55 -30.49
C ASN A 164 -3.81 34.42 -31.88
N THR A 165 -4.38 35.51 -32.35
CA THR A 165 -5.08 35.60 -33.65
C THR A 165 -4.68 36.85 -34.43
N GLY A 166 -3.80 37.70 -33.89
CA GLY A 166 -3.47 39.02 -34.42
C GLY A 166 -4.60 40.07 -34.35
N LYS A 167 -5.85 39.64 -34.17
CA LYS A 167 -7.05 40.51 -34.14
C LYS A 167 -7.38 41.06 -32.75
N ARG A 168 -6.92 40.39 -31.69
CA ARG A 168 -7.19 40.77 -30.30
C ARG A 168 -5.95 41.36 -29.66
N LYS A 169 -6.11 42.49 -28.99
CA LYS A 169 -5.09 43.05 -28.10
C LYS A 169 -5.23 42.40 -26.73
N ALA A 170 -4.10 42.07 -26.10
CA ALA A 170 -4.10 41.55 -24.74
C ALA A 170 -4.67 42.61 -23.79
N TYR A 171 -5.61 42.21 -22.94
CA TYR A 171 -6.10 43.06 -21.86
C TYR A 171 -5.12 42.95 -20.68
N TYR A 172 -4.48 44.06 -20.32
CA TYR A 172 -3.57 44.10 -19.18
C TYR A 172 -4.36 44.35 -17.90
N TYR A 173 -4.42 43.33 -17.05
CA TYR A 173 -5.16 43.36 -15.79
C TYR A 173 -4.27 42.79 -14.69
N PRO A 174 -3.48 43.65 -14.01
CA PRO A 174 -2.39 43.19 -13.16
C PRO A 174 -2.85 42.56 -11.84
N HIS A 175 -3.99 42.96 -11.29
CA HIS A 175 -4.52 42.42 -10.04
C HIS A 175 -6.04 42.59 -9.95
N ASN A 176 -6.66 41.78 -9.09
CA ASN A 176 -8.05 41.95 -8.68
C ASN A 176 -8.23 41.46 -7.26
N ASN A 177 -8.26 42.41 -6.33
CA ASN A 177 -8.35 42.13 -4.90
C ASN A 177 -9.61 41.34 -4.53
N ALA A 178 -10.70 41.46 -5.30
CA ALA A 178 -11.92 40.69 -5.05
C ALA A 178 -11.74 39.22 -5.47
N LEU A 179 -11.17 38.96 -6.66
CA LEU A 179 -10.88 37.60 -7.12
C LEU A 179 -9.82 36.92 -6.25
N GLU A 180 -8.78 37.68 -5.87
CA GLU A 180 -7.75 37.24 -4.94
C GLU A 180 -8.31 36.84 -3.59
N ARG A 181 -9.27 37.61 -3.08
CA ARG A 181 -9.97 37.27 -1.84
C ARG A 181 -10.79 35.99 -1.99
N VAL A 182 -11.49 35.81 -3.10
CA VAL A 182 -12.32 34.62 -3.35
C VAL A 182 -11.46 33.36 -3.42
N TRP A 183 -10.39 33.34 -4.23
CA TRP A 183 -9.52 32.15 -4.34
C TRP A 183 -8.62 31.92 -3.13
N THR A 184 -8.56 32.85 -2.18
CA THR A 184 -7.82 32.68 -0.93
C THR A 184 -8.76 32.15 0.16
N ILE A 185 -9.92 32.78 0.33
CA ILE A 185 -10.89 32.44 1.36
C ILE A 185 -11.53 31.07 1.09
N ILE A 186 -11.92 30.76 -0.14
CA ILE A 186 -12.60 29.49 -0.44
C ILE A 186 -11.70 28.28 -0.13
N PRO A 187 -10.45 28.18 -0.64
CA PRO A 187 -9.57 27.08 -0.28
C PRO A 187 -9.24 27.05 1.21
N ALA A 188 -9.03 28.21 1.85
CA ALA A 188 -8.78 28.26 3.30
C ALA A 188 -9.94 27.67 4.10
N LEU A 189 -11.19 28.02 3.77
CA LEU A 189 -12.38 27.46 4.44
C LEU A 189 -12.52 25.96 4.19
N VAL A 190 -12.40 25.51 2.94
CA VAL A 190 -12.51 24.08 2.59
C VAL A 190 -11.44 23.26 3.31
N LEU A 191 -10.18 23.70 3.27
CA LEU A 191 -9.08 23.02 3.97
C LEU A 191 -9.28 23.04 5.48
N THR A 192 -9.79 24.13 6.06
CA THR A 192 -10.09 24.20 7.49
C THR A 192 -11.11 23.13 7.89
N VAL A 193 -12.19 22.97 7.12
CA VAL A 193 -13.20 21.92 7.38
C VAL A 193 -12.59 20.52 7.27
N LEU A 194 -11.79 20.25 6.23
CA LEU A 194 -11.14 18.95 6.04
C LEU A 194 -10.15 18.63 7.17
N VAL A 195 -9.35 19.60 7.59
CA VAL A 195 -8.39 19.46 8.69
C VAL A 195 -9.11 19.21 10.02
N LEU A 196 -10.19 19.95 10.32
CA LEU A 196 -10.97 19.73 11.54
C LEU A 196 -11.62 18.34 11.56
N MET A 197 -12.22 17.92 10.44
CA MET A 197 -12.77 16.56 10.30
C MET A 197 -11.71 15.49 10.52
N GLY A 198 -10.51 15.68 9.95
CA GLY A 198 -9.39 14.75 10.12
C GLY A 198 -8.84 14.72 11.53
N PHE A 199 -8.70 15.87 12.18
CA PHE A 199 -8.27 15.96 13.57
C PHE A 199 -9.26 15.26 14.51
N LEU A 200 -10.57 15.50 14.35
CA LEU A 200 -11.60 14.87 15.17
C LEU A 200 -11.63 13.34 14.98
N THR A 201 -11.48 12.89 13.72
CA THR A 201 -11.42 11.46 13.40
C THR A 201 -10.17 10.82 14.01
N TRP A 202 -9.00 11.41 13.79
CA TRP A 202 -7.74 10.97 14.40
C TRP A 202 -7.85 10.88 15.92
N ARG A 203 -8.40 11.92 16.57
CA ARG A 203 -8.62 11.92 18.01
C ARG A 203 -9.53 10.78 18.47
N SER A 204 -10.60 10.50 17.72
CA SER A 204 -11.52 9.40 18.04
C SER A 204 -10.89 8.01 17.92
N ILE A 205 -9.85 7.86 17.09
CA ILE A 205 -9.13 6.59 16.89
C ILE A 205 -8.09 6.40 18.01
N PHE A 206 -7.33 7.44 18.34
CA PHE A 206 -6.19 7.32 19.27
C PHE A 206 -6.54 7.59 20.74
N TYR A 207 -7.58 8.40 21.02
CA TYR A 207 -8.03 8.69 22.39
C TYR A 207 -9.32 7.95 22.68
N LYS A 208 -9.19 6.69 23.12
CA LYS A 208 -10.31 5.90 23.64
C LYS A 208 -10.32 5.88 25.16
N ILE A 209 -11.52 5.90 25.71
CA ILE A 209 -11.79 5.60 27.11
C ILE A 209 -11.99 4.08 27.17
N GLU A 210 -11.24 3.39 28.03
CA GLU A 210 -11.37 1.94 28.18
C GLU A 210 -12.76 1.59 28.72
N ASP A 211 -13.48 0.71 28.01
CA ASP A 211 -14.74 0.15 28.48
C ASP A 211 -14.44 -1.05 29.40
N PRO A 212 -14.80 -0.99 30.69
CA PRO A 212 -14.58 -2.11 31.61
C PRO A 212 -15.30 -3.40 31.19
N LYS A 213 -16.38 -3.29 30.42
CA LYS A 213 -17.19 -4.43 29.96
C LYS A 213 -16.69 -5.03 28.64
N ASN A 214 -15.85 -4.32 27.90
CA ASN A 214 -15.35 -4.74 26.60
C ASN A 214 -13.84 -4.53 26.50
N LYS A 215 -13.10 -5.26 27.33
CA LYS A 215 -11.64 -5.18 27.35
C LYS A 215 -11.04 -5.67 26.03
N PRO A 216 -10.06 -4.95 25.46
CA PRO A 216 -9.43 -5.38 24.23
C PRO A 216 -8.60 -6.65 24.44
N LEU A 217 -8.60 -7.53 23.43
CA LEU A 217 -7.58 -8.57 23.30
C LEU A 217 -6.24 -7.88 23.02
N SER A 218 -5.31 -7.94 23.97
CA SER A 218 -3.97 -7.39 23.77
C SER A 218 -3.11 -8.41 23.04
N VAL A 219 -2.48 -8.05 21.94
CA VAL A 219 -1.55 -8.91 21.20
C VAL A 219 -0.27 -8.13 20.97
N GLU A 220 0.87 -8.67 21.39
CA GLU A 220 2.16 -8.06 21.13
C GLU A 220 2.72 -8.53 19.80
N ILE A 221 3.16 -7.59 18.98
CA ILE A 221 3.84 -7.83 17.72
C ILE A 221 5.22 -7.18 17.78
N THR A 222 6.25 -8.02 17.73
CA THR A 222 7.65 -7.59 17.70
C THR A 222 8.22 -7.81 16.31
N SER A 223 8.71 -6.74 15.68
CA SER A 223 9.41 -6.82 14.40
C SER A 223 10.91 -7.10 14.56
N SER A 224 11.45 -7.79 13.57
CA SER A 224 12.90 -7.99 13.37
C SER A 224 13.18 -8.18 11.87
N GLN A 225 14.42 -8.04 11.43
CA GLN A 225 14.85 -8.37 10.08
C GLN A 225 14.94 -9.90 9.91
N PHE A 226 14.11 -10.58 9.13
CA PHE A 226 12.89 -10.14 8.43
C PHE A 226 11.72 -11.03 8.87
N ALA A 227 11.31 -10.86 10.13
CA ALA A 227 10.31 -11.70 10.78
C ALA A 227 9.48 -10.90 11.79
N TRP A 228 8.31 -11.45 12.10
CA TRP A 228 7.40 -10.96 13.12
C TRP A 228 7.20 -12.05 14.16
N ALA A 229 7.33 -11.68 15.43
CA ALA A 229 6.91 -12.52 16.54
C ALA A 229 5.58 -11.99 17.08
N ILE A 230 4.60 -12.89 17.18
CA ILE A 230 3.23 -12.58 17.61
C ILE A 230 3.02 -13.29 18.94
N ARG A 231 2.82 -12.51 20.01
CA ARG A 231 2.68 -13.00 21.38
C ARG A 231 1.31 -12.62 21.94
N TYR A 232 0.59 -13.63 22.40
CA TYR A 232 -0.73 -13.53 23.01
C TYR A 232 -0.62 -13.67 24.53
N PRO A 233 -1.49 -13.01 25.30
CA PRO A 233 -1.60 -13.23 26.73
C PRO A 233 -2.17 -14.62 26.99
N GLY A 234 -1.84 -15.18 28.14
CA GLY A 234 -2.45 -16.42 28.60
C GLY A 234 -3.81 -16.20 29.26
N ALA A 235 -4.10 -16.96 30.30
CA ALA A 235 -5.39 -16.94 30.98
C ALA A 235 -5.62 -15.66 31.79
N ASP A 236 -4.56 -14.95 32.15
CA ASP A 236 -4.61 -13.69 32.87
C ASP A 236 -5.03 -12.49 32.00
N GLY A 237 -4.96 -12.64 30.67
CA GLY A 237 -5.28 -11.59 29.69
C GLY A 237 -4.26 -10.46 29.62
N ILE A 238 -3.05 -10.63 30.17
CA ILE A 238 -1.99 -9.62 30.22
C ILE A 238 -0.76 -10.17 29.51
N VAL A 239 -0.18 -9.40 28.59
CA VAL A 239 1.10 -9.78 27.98
C VAL A 239 2.24 -9.33 28.89
N GLY A 240 3.16 -10.25 29.21
CA GLY A 240 4.28 -9.99 30.11
C GLY A 240 5.27 -8.93 29.62
N VAL A 241 5.95 -8.28 30.55
CA VAL A 241 6.89 -7.17 30.27
C VAL A 241 8.15 -7.64 29.53
N LYS A 242 8.74 -6.74 28.74
CA LYS A 242 10.01 -6.94 28.03
C LYS A 242 11.08 -5.96 28.43
N ASN A 243 12.32 -6.40 28.31
CA ASN A 243 13.51 -5.58 28.45
C ASN A 243 14.55 -5.98 27.40
N TYR A 244 15.00 -5.01 26.58
CA TYR A 244 15.96 -5.26 25.52
C TYR A 244 17.30 -5.84 26.03
N LYS A 245 17.65 -5.59 27.30
CA LYS A 245 18.86 -6.13 27.94
C LYS A 245 18.78 -7.64 28.21
N LEU A 246 17.56 -8.21 28.17
CA LEU A 246 17.33 -9.64 28.37
C LEU A 246 17.36 -10.44 27.06
N ILE A 247 17.55 -9.77 25.92
CA ILE A 247 17.63 -10.41 24.62
C ILE A 247 18.92 -11.22 24.52
N ASN A 248 18.79 -12.53 24.31
CA ASN A 248 19.90 -13.43 24.04
C ASN A 248 19.46 -14.56 23.09
N SER A 249 20.32 -15.57 22.89
CA SER A 249 20.04 -16.68 21.97
C SER A 249 18.82 -17.52 22.36
N ALA A 250 18.52 -17.64 23.65
CA ALA A 250 17.37 -18.39 24.15
C ALA A 250 16.13 -17.51 24.34
N ASN A 251 16.29 -16.27 24.81
CA ASN A 251 15.23 -15.30 25.00
C ASN A 251 15.26 -14.26 23.88
N SER A 252 14.81 -14.66 22.69
CA SER A 252 14.98 -13.85 21.48
C SER A 252 14.17 -12.54 21.50
N LEU A 253 13.11 -12.47 22.30
CA LEU A 253 12.24 -11.28 22.47
C LEU A 253 12.59 -10.43 23.70
N GLY A 254 13.44 -10.92 24.60
CA GLY A 254 13.80 -10.20 25.83
C GLY A 254 12.67 -10.12 26.85
N VAL A 255 11.84 -11.17 26.93
CA VAL A 255 10.75 -11.28 27.91
C VAL A 255 11.31 -11.38 29.32
N ASP A 256 10.73 -10.65 30.27
CA ASP A 256 11.13 -10.74 31.68
C ASP A 256 10.48 -11.95 32.34
N LEU A 257 11.24 -13.03 32.50
CA LEU A 257 10.75 -14.28 33.11
C LEU A 257 10.50 -14.17 34.62
N LYS A 258 10.85 -13.03 35.25
CA LYS A 258 10.46 -12.75 36.63
C LYS A 258 9.03 -12.20 36.71
N ASP A 259 8.50 -11.71 35.61
CA ASP A 259 7.10 -11.30 35.52
C ASP A 259 6.22 -12.55 35.45
N ARG A 260 5.32 -12.69 36.42
CA ARG A 260 4.41 -13.85 36.49
C ARG A 260 3.46 -13.89 35.29
N ASN A 261 3.08 -12.73 34.76
CA ASN A 261 2.19 -12.61 33.61
C ASN A 261 2.88 -13.01 32.29
N ALA A 262 4.22 -13.15 32.30
CA ALA A 262 4.96 -13.59 31.12
C ALA A 262 4.99 -15.11 30.95
N LEU A 263 4.59 -15.87 31.97
CA LEU A 263 4.83 -17.31 32.05
C LEU A 263 3.81 -18.15 31.27
N ASP A 264 2.61 -17.61 31.08
CA ASP A 264 1.52 -18.18 30.30
C ASP A 264 1.32 -17.50 28.94
N ASP A 265 2.15 -16.50 28.60
CA ASP A 265 2.19 -15.90 27.26
C ASP A 265 2.36 -16.99 26.19
N GLN A 266 1.54 -16.94 25.15
CA GLN A 266 1.56 -17.87 24.03
C GLN A 266 2.13 -17.23 22.77
N ILE A 267 2.72 -18.05 21.89
CA ILE A 267 3.25 -17.58 20.59
C ILE A 267 2.49 -18.24 19.44
N ALA A 268 2.31 -17.51 18.35
CA ALA A 268 1.66 -18.00 17.15
C ALA A 268 2.37 -17.53 15.87
N ASP A 269 2.19 -18.30 14.79
CA ASP A 269 2.75 -17.98 13.47
C ASP A 269 1.86 -17.01 12.67
N GLU A 270 0.57 -16.94 12.96
CA GLU A 270 -0.40 -16.04 12.34
C GLU A 270 -1.17 -15.21 13.37
N LEU A 271 -1.68 -14.05 12.95
CA LEU A 271 -2.51 -13.20 13.80
C LEU A 271 -3.98 -13.63 13.68
N VAL A 272 -4.43 -14.51 14.56
CA VAL A 272 -5.85 -14.86 14.70
C VAL A 272 -6.53 -13.93 15.71
N ILE A 273 -7.63 -13.32 15.32
CA ILE A 273 -8.39 -12.37 16.14
C ILE A 273 -9.90 -12.58 15.99
N PRO A 274 -10.70 -12.42 17.06
CA PRO A 274 -12.14 -12.58 16.99
C PRO A 274 -12.83 -11.34 16.39
N ILE A 275 -13.86 -11.57 15.57
CA ILE A 275 -14.71 -10.51 15.01
C ILE A 275 -15.47 -9.74 16.11
N ASN A 276 -15.70 -8.44 15.89
CA ASN A 276 -16.46 -7.55 16.78
C ASN A 276 -15.91 -7.37 18.21
N LYS A 277 -14.70 -7.87 18.48
CA LYS A 277 -13.98 -7.63 19.74
C LYS A 277 -12.87 -6.59 19.52
N PRO A 278 -12.70 -5.60 20.40
CA PRO A 278 -11.55 -4.71 20.33
C PRO A 278 -10.25 -5.49 20.44
N VAL A 279 -9.27 -5.16 19.60
CA VAL A 279 -7.93 -5.74 19.59
C VAL A 279 -6.93 -4.61 19.78
N ARG A 280 -6.07 -4.73 20.78
CA ARG A 280 -4.97 -3.81 21.06
C ARG A 280 -3.67 -4.44 20.61
N LEU A 281 -3.08 -3.87 19.56
CA LEU A 281 -1.76 -4.26 19.10
C LEU A 281 -0.70 -3.51 19.89
N ILE A 282 0.15 -4.24 20.60
CA ILE A 282 1.34 -3.73 21.29
C ILE A 282 2.51 -3.88 20.33
N LEU A 283 3.02 -2.76 19.82
CA LEU A 283 3.94 -2.73 18.70
C LEU A 283 5.33 -2.25 19.14
N THR A 284 6.35 -3.04 18.84
CA THR A 284 7.75 -2.66 19.09
C THR A 284 8.68 -3.33 18.08
N SER A 285 9.93 -2.87 18.00
CA SER A 285 10.96 -3.47 17.16
C SER A 285 12.16 -3.90 17.98
N LYS A 286 12.73 -5.04 17.58
CA LYS A 286 13.98 -5.57 18.14
C LYS A 286 15.22 -4.88 17.59
N ASP A 287 15.19 -4.43 16.33
CA ASP A 287 16.38 -3.99 15.59
C ASP A 287 16.26 -2.61 14.96
N VAL A 288 15.63 -2.50 13.79
CA VAL A 288 15.50 -1.26 13.00
C VAL A 288 14.05 -0.79 12.96
N LEU A 289 13.79 0.34 12.30
CA LEU A 289 12.41 0.77 12.06
C LEU A 289 11.71 -0.20 11.10
N HIS A 290 10.56 -0.72 11.53
CA HIS A 290 9.58 -1.35 10.65
C HIS A 290 8.25 -0.59 10.77
N SER A 291 7.25 -0.99 9.99
CA SER A 291 5.90 -0.44 10.11
C SER A 291 4.91 -1.56 9.93
N PHE A 292 4.18 -1.86 10.99
CA PHE A 292 3.11 -2.83 10.96
C PHE A 292 1.97 -2.25 10.12
N TYR A 293 1.53 -2.98 9.10
CA TYR A 293 0.45 -2.54 8.23
C TYR A 293 -0.51 -3.68 7.90
N MET A 294 -1.80 -3.49 8.23
CA MET A 294 -2.91 -4.33 7.82
C MET A 294 -3.78 -3.56 6.81
N PRO A 295 -3.54 -3.71 5.49
CA PRO A 295 -4.17 -2.87 4.48
C PRO A 295 -5.69 -2.89 4.54
N HIS A 296 -6.29 -4.08 4.58
CA HIS A 296 -7.74 -4.27 4.60
C HIS A 296 -8.44 -3.70 5.83
N PHE A 297 -7.69 -3.40 6.89
CA PHE A 297 -8.22 -2.83 8.13
C PHE A 297 -7.91 -1.34 8.25
N ARG A 298 -7.09 -0.79 7.33
CA ARG A 298 -6.52 0.57 7.38
C ARG A 298 -5.77 0.84 8.69
N VAL A 299 -5.13 -0.19 9.22
CA VAL A 299 -4.35 -0.11 10.46
C VAL A 299 -2.87 -0.08 10.11
N GLN A 300 -2.22 1.03 10.44
CA GLN A 300 -0.79 1.19 10.24
C GLN A 300 -0.16 1.91 11.44
N LEU A 301 0.93 1.37 11.97
CA LEU A 301 1.75 2.07 12.95
C LEU A 301 3.20 1.62 12.88
N ASN A 302 4.13 2.55 13.05
CA ASN A 302 5.55 2.23 13.07
C ASN A 302 5.91 1.43 14.32
N THR A 303 6.74 0.41 14.13
CA THR A 303 7.36 -0.32 15.24
C THR A 303 8.77 0.23 15.42
N VAL A 304 9.05 0.79 16.59
CA VAL A 304 10.26 1.59 16.82
C VAL A 304 11.15 0.91 17.85
N PRO A 305 12.45 0.72 17.59
CA PRO A 305 13.38 0.19 18.58
C PRO A 305 13.43 1.08 19.83
N GLY A 306 13.29 0.48 21.01
CA GLY A 306 13.33 1.19 22.28
C GLY A 306 12.03 1.93 22.66
N MET A 307 10.97 1.82 21.86
CA MET A 307 9.66 2.40 22.16
C MET A 307 8.56 1.37 21.93
N THR A 308 7.63 1.28 22.87
CA THR A 308 6.39 0.51 22.70
C THR A 308 5.28 1.47 22.33
N SER A 309 4.60 1.19 21.22
CA SER A 309 3.43 1.94 20.77
C SER A 309 2.22 1.03 20.73
N TYR A 310 1.02 1.60 20.77
CA TYR A 310 -0.22 0.84 20.80
C TYR A 310 -1.18 1.33 19.72
N PHE A 311 -1.88 0.41 19.10
CA PHE A 311 -3.00 0.73 18.22
C PHE A 311 -4.18 -0.19 18.54
N GLU A 312 -5.35 0.39 18.75
CA GLU A 312 -6.56 -0.38 19.02
C GLU A 312 -7.52 -0.29 17.81
N PHE A 313 -8.08 -1.43 17.41
CA PHE A 313 -9.10 -1.49 16.36
C PHE A 313 -10.09 -2.61 16.64
N THR A 314 -11.24 -2.54 15.98
CA THR A 314 -12.28 -3.57 16.05
C THR A 314 -12.49 -4.14 14.64
N PRO A 315 -12.19 -5.42 14.39
CA PRO A 315 -12.47 -6.07 13.11
C PRO A 315 -13.98 -6.30 12.93
N THR A 316 -14.48 -6.08 11.72
CA THR A 316 -15.93 -6.12 11.43
C THR A 316 -16.33 -7.08 10.30
N ILE A 317 -15.36 -7.74 9.66
CA ILE A 317 -15.60 -8.69 8.57
C ILE A 317 -14.68 -9.90 8.78
N THR A 318 -15.24 -11.10 8.82
CA THR A 318 -14.45 -12.33 8.98
C THR A 318 -13.60 -12.61 7.73
N THR A 319 -12.59 -13.47 7.85
CA THR A 319 -11.81 -13.89 6.67
C THR A 319 -12.69 -14.59 5.64
N GLU A 320 -13.62 -15.43 6.08
CA GLU A 320 -14.56 -16.13 5.19
C GLU A 320 -15.58 -15.19 4.52
N GLU A 321 -16.11 -14.21 5.25
CA GLU A 321 -16.97 -13.18 4.67
C GLU A 321 -16.25 -12.37 3.60
N MET A 322 -14.97 -12.02 3.81
CA MET A 322 -14.21 -11.25 2.83
C MET A 322 -13.90 -12.07 1.58
N LYS A 323 -13.55 -13.36 1.70
CA LYS A 323 -13.44 -14.29 0.55
C LYS A 323 -14.71 -14.30 -0.30
N ALA A 324 -15.87 -14.36 0.36
CA ALA A 324 -17.16 -14.31 -0.34
C ALA A 324 -17.39 -12.94 -1.02
N LYS A 325 -17.04 -11.83 -0.37
CA LYS A 325 -17.20 -10.48 -0.92
C LYS A 325 -16.29 -10.18 -2.11
N THR A 326 -15.06 -10.69 -2.08
CA THR A 326 -14.09 -10.51 -3.18
C THR A 326 -14.27 -11.55 -4.28
N ASN A 327 -15.11 -12.58 -4.07
CA ASN A 327 -15.23 -13.74 -4.94
C ASN A 327 -13.87 -14.40 -5.20
N ASP A 328 -13.00 -14.41 -4.17
CA ASP A 328 -11.67 -15.00 -4.22
C ASP A 328 -11.50 -15.99 -3.06
N PRO A 329 -11.62 -17.31 -3.31
CA PRO A 329 -11.48 -18.32 -2.26
C PRO A 329 -10.05 -18.43 -1.71
N LYS A 330 -9.05 -17.88 -2.41
CA LYS A 330 -7.65 -17.84 -1.98
C LYS A 330 -7.31 -16.57 -1.21
N PHE A 331 -8.28 -15.68 -1.02
CA PHE A 331 -8.07 -14.45 -0.29
C PHE A 331 -7.62 -14.75 1.15
N GLU A 332 -6.56 -14.07 1.56
CA GLU A 332 -6.13 -14.01 2.94
C GLU A 332 -5.90 -12.56 3.34
N TYR A 333 -6.32 -12.22 4.56
CA TYR A 333 -5.83 -10.98 5.14
C TYR A 333 -4.36 -11.17 5.47
N LEU A 334 -3.58 -10.13 5.20
CA LEU A 334 -2.16 -10.09 5.47
C LEU A 334 -1.85 -8.86 6.31
N PHE A 335 -0.85 -9.00 7.17
CA PHE A 335 -0.10 -7.85 7.65
C PHE A 335 1.32 -7.87 7.09
N LEU A 336 1.82 -6.67 6.81
CA LEU A 336 3.02 -6.42 6.03
C LEU A 336 3.96 -5.47 6.78
N CYS A 337 5.20 -5.39 6.30
CA CYS A 337 6.11 -4.29 6.64
C CYS A 337 5.94 -3.14 5.64
N ALA A 338 5.59 -1.95 6.14
CA ALA A 338 5.39 -0.73 5.34
C ALA A 338 6.50 0.33 5.57
N LYS A 339 7.66 -0.08 6.08
CA LYS A 339 8.84 0.77 6.23
C LYS A 339 10.09 0.00 5.81
N ILE A 340 10.86 0.56 4.88
CA ILE A 340 12.08 -0.08 4.38
C ILE A 340 13.01 -0.44 5.53
N CYS A 341 13.24 -1.75 5.70
CA CYS A 341 13.98 -2.30 6.83
C CYS A 341 15.16 -3.19 6.39
N GLY A 342 15.54 -3.16 5.11
CA GLY A 342 16.69 -3.91 4.56
C GLY A 342 16.31 -4.82 3.39
N ALA A 343 17.23 -5.71 2.99
CA ALA A 343 17.13 -6.50 1.75
C ALA A 343 15.89 -7.43 1.68
N GLY A 344 15.48 -8.02 2.81
CA GLY A 344 14.30 -8.88 2.89
C GLY A 344 12.98 -8.15 3.18
N HIS A 345 12.95 -6.82 3.10
CA HIS A 345 11.78 -5.99 3.45
C HIS A 345 10.49 -6.45 2.77
N TYR A 346 10.56 -6.85 1.51
CA TYR A 346 9.41 -7.29 0.72
C TYR A 346 8.86 -8.67 1.16
N ASN A 347 9.62 -9.47 1.91
CA ASN A 347 9.31 -10.88 2.19
C ASN A 347 8.96 -11.17 3.65
N MET A 348 8.55 -10.16 4.42
CA MET A 348 8.17 -10.32 5.83
C MET A 348 6.68 -10.11 6.06
N GLN A 349 5.85 -10.86 5.35
CA GLN A 349 4.41 -10.86 5.58
C GLN A 349 3.98 -11.97 6.54
N ARG A 350 2.79 -11.81 7.12
CA ARG A 350 2.11 -12.82 7.94
C ARG A 350 0.61 -12.79 7.68
N LYS A 351 -0.03 -13.92 7.92
CA LYS A 351 -1.47 -14.08 7.77
C LYS A 351 -2.20 -13.44 8.94
N VAL A 352 -3.38 -12.93 8.65
CA VAL A 352 -4.37 -12.50 9.62
C VAL A 352 -5.63 -13.32 9.41
N ARG A 353 -6.19 -13.86 10.48
CA ARG A 353 -7.43 -14.62 10.43
C ARG A 353 -8.44 -13.99 11.37
N VAL A 354 -9.53 -13.47 10.81
CA VAL A 354 -10.64 -12.93 11.60
C VAL A 354 -11.71 -14.01 11.69
N VAL A 355 -11.96 -14.46 12.91
CA VAL A 355 -12.75 -15.67 13.19
C VAL A 355 -13.90 -15.39 14.17
N SER A 356 -14.78 -16.35 14.38
CA SER A 356 -15.77 -16.29 15.46
C SER A 356 -15.10 -16.36 16.84
N GLN A 357 -15.77 -15.90 17.89
CA GLN A 357 -15.22 -15.99 19.25
C GLN A 357 -14.96 -17.46 19.67
N ALA A 358 -15.89 -18.37 19.36
CA ALA A 358 -15.74 -19.79 19.69
C ALA A 358 -14.54 -20.44 18.98
N GLU A 359 -14.30 -20.08 17.73
CA GLU A 359 -13.15 -20.57 16.97
C GLU A 359 -11.83 -20.00 17.50
N TYR A 360 -11.80 -18.71 17.85
CA TYR A 360 -10.65 -18.12 18.53
C TYR A 360 -10.33 -18.84 19.84
N ASP A 361 -11.35 -19.10 20.67
CA ASP A 361 -11.20 -19.75 21.97
C ASP A 361 -10.73 -21.22 21.87
N ALA A 362 -11.07 -21.89 20.76
CA ALA A 362 -10.54 -23.21 20.45
C ALA A 362 -9.07 -23.13 19.98
N TRP A 363 -8.80 -22.24 19.03
CA TRP A 363 -7.46 -22.07 18.43
C TRP A 363 -6.40 -21.64 19.42
N ILE A 364 -6.72 -20.73 20.34
CA ILE A 364 -5.73 -20.18 21.30
C ILE A 364 -5.25 -21.25 22.30
N LYS A 365 -6.07 -22.25 22.61
CA LYS A 365 -5.71 -23.36 23.52
C LYS A 365 -4.66 -24.31 22.92
N GLU A 366 -4.56 -24.34 21.60
CA GLU A 366 -3.59 -25.16 20.88
C GLU A 366 -2.21 -24.49 20.77
N GLN A 367 -2.12 -23.19 21.11
CA GLN A 367 -0.87 -22.44 20.99
C GLN A 367 0.10 -22.76 22.12
N ALA A 368 1.36 -22.95 21.78
CA ALA A 368 2.42 -23.20 22.75
C ALA A 368 2.74 -21.93 23.56
N THR A 369 3.16 -22.13 24.80
CA THR A 369 3.69 -21.02 25.63
C THR A 369 5.05 -20.58 25.12
N TYR A 370 5.32 -19.28 25.14
CA TYR A 370 6.63 -18.71 24.80
C TYR A 370 7.72 -19.22 25.75
N VAL A 371 7.39 -19.35 27.03
CA VAL A 371 8.29 -19.89 28.05
C VAL A 371 8.33 -21.42 27.93
N THR A 372 9.22 -21.90 27.07
CA THR A 372 9.47 -23.34 26.89
C THR A 372 10.18 -23.95 28.09
N ASP A 373 10.17 -25.28 28.20
CA ASP A 373 10.89 -25.97 29.28
C ASP A 373 12.40 -25.77 29.22
N ASP A 374 12.96 -25.54 28.02
CA ASP A 374 14.38 -25.19 27.87
C ASP A 374 14.67 -23.79 28.41
N LEU A 375 13.78 -22.82 28.18
CA LEU A 375 13.85 -21.51 28.82
C LEU A 375 13.71 -21.65 30.34
N ARG A 376 12.79 -22.47 30.84
CA ARG A 376 12.65 -22.71 32.29
C ARG A 376 13.93 -23.29 32.89
N LYS A 377 14.55 -24.29 32.24
CA LYS A 377 15.81 -24.90 32.69
C LYS A 377 16.96 -23.90 32.72
N GLN A 378 17.11 -23.08 31.69
CA GLN A 378 18.20 -22.11 31.60
C GLN A 378 18.11 -20.99 32.65
N PHE A 379 16.90 -20.69 33.11
CA PHE A 379 16.63 -19.65 34.11
C PHE A 379 16.30 -20.21 35.50
N ASN A 380 16.61 -21.49 35.77
CA ASN A 380 16.36 -22.20 37.04
C ASN A 380 14.91 -22.08 37.56
N MET A 381 13.94 -22.13 36.64
CA MET A 381 12.51 -22.11 36.96
C MET A 381 11.96 -23.53 37.08
N PRO A 382 10.90 -23.76 37.87
CA PRO A 382 10.21 -25.06 37.89
C PRO A 382 9.68 -25.39 36.50
N VAL A 383 10.02 -26.58 35.99
CA VAL A 383 9.48 -27.09 34.72
C VAL A 383 7.97 -27.32 34.90
N ALA A 384 7.17 -26.92 33.91
CA ALA A 384 5.73 -27.15 33.98
C ALA A 384 5.48 -28.67 34.02
N ALA A 385 4.54 -29.13 34.86
CA ALA A 385 4.12 -30.52 34.83
C ALA A 385 3.62 -30.84 33.40
N PRO A 386 3.93 -32.02 32.83
CA PRO A 386 3.41 -32.39 31.52
C PRO A 386 1.90 -32.20 31.53
N ALA A 387 1.35 -31.53 30.51
CA ALA A 387 -0.08 -31.54 30.29
C ALA A 387 -0.49 -33.02 30.24
N ALA A 388 -1.39 -33.42 31.14
CA ALA A 388 -1.86 -34.80 31.18
C ALA A 388 -2.28 -35.21 29.77
N GLU A 389 -1.71 -36.32 29.27
CA GLU A 389 -2.19 -36.95 28.04
C GLU A 389 -3.71 -37.01 28.11
N ALA A 390 -4.37 -36.43 27.11
CA ALA A 390 -5.82 -36.54 26.99
C ALA A 390 -6.14 -38.05 27.02
N ALA A 391 -6.88 -38.46 28.06
CA ALA A 391 -7.26 -39.84 28.24
C ALA A 391 -7.92 -40.35 26.94
N PRO A 392 -7.59 -41.56 26.47
CA PRO A 392 -8.21 -42.11 25.27
C PRO A 392 -9.73 -42.07 25.44
N ALA A 393 -10.42 -41.53 24.43
CA ALA A 393 -11.86 -41.42 24.43
C ALA A 393 -12.48 -42.80 24.73
N ASP A 394 -13.25 -42.87 25.81
CA ASP A 394 -13.97 -44.07 26.22
C ASP A 394 -15.04 -44.38 25.17
N THR A 395 -14.79 -45.38 24.33
CA THR A 395 -15.69 -45.84 23.26
C THR A 395 -16.81 -46.75 23.79
N THR A 396 -17.31 -46.54 25.01
CA THR A 396 -18.42 -47.33 25.57
C THR A 396 -19.67 -46.51 25.89
N ALA A 397 -20.10 -45.66 24.96
CA ALA A 397 -21.48 -45.19 24.94
C ALA A 397 -22.38 -46.23 24.28
N LYS A 398 -23.08 -47.01 25.10
CA LYS A 398 -24.23 -47.83 24.66
C LYS A 398 -25.32 -46.91 24.11
N ASP A 399 -25.73 -47.24 22.90
CA ASP A 399 -26.88 -46.69 22.19
C ASP A 399 -28.17 -46.90 22.99
N THR A 400 -28.82 -45.80 23.36
CA THR A 400 -30.24 -45.81 23.75
C THR A 400 -30.96 -44.68 23.04
N SER A 401 -31.23 -44.89 21.75
CA SER A 401 -32.27 -44.19 21.02
C SER A 401 -33.66 -44.53 21.60
N ALA A 402 -34.26 -43.61 22.34
CA ALA A 402 -35.70 -43.62 22.61
C ALA A 402 -36.26 -42.21 22.40
N VAL A 403 -36.75 -42.00 21.18
CA VAL A 403 -37.50 -40.84 20.72
C VAL A 403 -38.78 -40.70 21.55
N LYS A 404 -39.01 -39.52 22.15
CA LYS A 404 -40.35 -39.10 22.61
C LYS A 404 -40.81 -37.88 21.80
N PRO A 405 -42.00 -37.91 21.19
CA PRO A 405 -42.51 -36.79 20.40
C PRO A 405 -43.05 -35.68 21.30
N ASN A 406 -42.70 -34.44 20.96
CA ASN A 406 -43.27 -33.22 21.50
C ASN A 406 -44.77 -33.13 21.18
N GLN A 407 -45.62 -33.07 22.20
CA GLN A 407 -46.97 -32.50 22.09
C GLN A 407 -47.00 -31.15 22.81
N ILE A 408 -47.22 -30.11 22.01
CA ILE A 408 -47.55 -28.76 22.44
C ILE A 408 -49.02 -28.78 22.86
N ALA A 409 -49.29 -28.49 24.14
CA ALA A 409 -50.63 -28.22 24.63
C ALA A 409 -50.73 -26.74 25.00
N LEU A 410 -51.50 -26.00 24.19
CA LEU A 410 -52.06 -24.70 24.53
C LEU A 410 -53.00 -24.84 25.74
N LYS A 411 -52.87 -23.94 26.72
CA LYS A 411 -53.98 -23.58 27.61
C LYS A 411 -53.99 -22.06 27.85
N ASN A 412 -55.05 -21.48 27.29
CA ASN A 412 -55.85 -20.32 27.67
C ASN A 412 -55.33 -19.37 28.75
#